data_AF-A0A6M3XAI0-F1
#
_entry.id   AF-A0A6M3XAI0-F1
#
_cell.length_a   1.000
_cell.length_b   1.000
_cell.length_c   1.000
_cell.angle_alpha   90.00
_cell.angle_beta   90.00
_cell.angle_gamma   90.00
#
_symmetry.space_group_name_H-M   'P 1'
#
loop_
_entity.id
_entity.type
_entity.pdbx_description
1 polymer ?
#
loop_
_entity_poly.entity_id
_entity_poly.type
_entity_poly.pdbx_seq_one_letter_code
_entity_poly.pdbx_strand_id
1 'polypeptide(L)'
;MDRYRVFSNADKDGQRRWYHACVQRKIPYIQVLNRSKLAKVEWDYITLPSDLDNAVFDREDEISSALQDIYKSAAGPKRSYYGSAVVGYMDNMAIESAEPAAAKIAGLFERILSQPK
;
A
#
# COMPACT_ATOMS: atom_id res chain seq x y z
N MET A 1 1.27 10.50 -12.25
CA MET A 1 2.02 10.65 -10.99
C MET A 1 2.24 9.28 -10.40
N ASP A 2 3.42 9.02 -9.86
CA ASP A 2 3.70 7.73 -9.23
C ASP A 2 2.89 7.58 -7.93
N ARG A 3 2.26 6.42 -7.76
CA ARG A 3 1.36 6.11 -6.63
C ARG A 3 1.94 5.13 -5.63
N TYR A 4 3.09 4.54 -5.96
CA TYR A 4 3.93 3.77 -5.06
C TYR A 4 5.39 3.95 -5.46
N ARG A 5 6.31 3.50 -4.62
CA ARG A 5 7.74 3.47 -4.90
C ARG A 5 8.36 2.12 -4.56
N VAL A 6 9.40 1.75 -5.30
CA VAL A 6 10.19 0.56 -5.04
C VAL A 6 11.54 1.00 -4.47
N PHE A 7 11.93 0.38 -3.36
CA PHE A 7 13.20 0.63 -2.71
C PHE A 7 13.89 -0.69 -2.38
N SER A 8 15.22 -0.65 -2.26
CA SER A 8 15.87 -1.67 -1.44
C SER A 8 15.48 -1.45 0.03
N ASN A 9 15.37 -2.51 0.82
CA ASN A 9 15.03 -2.37 2.24
C ASN A 9 16.03 -1.46 3.01
N ALA A 10 17.27 -1.36 2.53
CA ALA A 10 18.34 -0.54 3.11
C ALA A 10 18.23 0.96 2.79
N ASP A 11 17.49 1.36 1.74
CA ASP A 11 17.37 2.76 1.33
C ASP A 11 16.39 3.55 2.21
N LYS A 12 16.83 3.86 3.44
CA LYS A 12 16.00 4.59 4.42
C LYS A 12 15.77 6.05 4.01
N ASP A 13 16.72 6.68 3.34
CA ASP A 13 16.58 8.05 2.89
C ASP A 13 15.57 8.17 1.74
N GLY A 14 15.56 7.21 0.81
CA GLY A 14 14.54 7.11 -0.24
C GLY A 14 13.14 6.92 0.34
N GLN A 15 12.99 6.00 1.29
CA GLN A 15 11.73 5.74 1.99
C GLN A 15 11.20 7.00 2.70
N ARG A 16 12.09 7.75 3.39
CA ARG A 16 11.74 9.00 4.08
C ARG A 16 11.34 10.12 3.11
N ARG A 17 12.08 10.30 2.01
CA ARG A 17 11.73 11.28 0.98
C ARG A 17 10.38 10.96 0.35
N TRP A 18 10.09 9.68 0.13
CA TRP A 18 8.80 9.26 -0.39
C TRP A 18 7.66 9.53 0.57
N TYR A 19 7.84 9.23 1.86
CA TYR A 19 6.86 9.57 2.88
C TYR A 19 6.51 11.06 2.88
N HIS A 20 7.52 11.93 2.90
CA HIS A 20 7.29 13.38 2.83
C HIS A 20 6.60 13.82 1.54
N ALA A 21 6.92 13.20 0.40
CA ALA A 21 6.24 13.46 -0.85
C ALA A 21 4.76 13.02 -0.82
N CYS A 22 4.44 11.88 -0.19
CA CYS A 22 3.06 11.42 0.01
C CYS A 22 2.26 12.41 0.86
N VAL A 23 2.82 12.85 1.98
CA VAL A 23 2.21 13.87 2.85
C VAL A 23 1.94 15.17 2.09
N GLN A 24 2.95 15.69 1.37
CA GLN A 24 2.80 16.93 0.59
C GLN A 24 1.73 16.81 -0.51
N ARG A 25 1.61 15.64 -1.12
CA ARG A 25 0.67 15.38 -2.22
C ARG A 25 -0.70 14.92 -1.72
N LYS A 26 -0.86 14.67 -0.42
CA LYS A 26 -2.09 14.11 0.17
C LYS A 26 -2.51 12.83 -0.56
N ILE A 27 -1.59 11.88 -0.65
CA ILE A 27 -1.82 10.55 -1.24
C ILE A 27 -1.41 9.47 -0.24
N PRO A 28 -2.03 8.27 -0.29
CA PRO A 28 -1.60 7.17 0.58
C PRO A 28 -0.11 6.86 0.36
N TYR A 29 0.56 6.46 1.45
CA TYR A 29 1.93 6.00 1.40
C TYR A 29 1.94 4.53 1.04
N ILE A 30 2.44 4.21 -0.15
CA ILE A 30 2.55 2.82 -0.62
C ILE A 30 3.98 2.58 -1.10
N GLN A 31 4.60 1.50 -0.67
CA GLN A 31 5.93 1.14 -1.11
C GLN A 31 6.15 -0.36 -1.24
N VAL A 32 7.13 -0.71 -2.07
CA VAL A 32 7.69 -2.06 -2.21
C VAL A 32 9.12 -2.03 -1.70
N LEU A 33 9.41 -2.86 -0.71
CA LEU A 33 10.74 -3.03 -0.15
C LEU A 33 11.33 -4.35 -0.65
N ASN A 34 12.20 -4.25 -1.65
CA ASN A 34 12.92 -5.39 -2.20
C ASN A 34 14.01 -5.85 -1.23
N ARG A 35 14.05 -7.18 -1.05
CA ARG A 35 15.14 -7.96 -0.46
C ARG A 35 15.82 -8.74 -1.60
N SER A 36 16.76 -9.62 -1.26
CA SER A 36 17.53 -10.38 -2.26
C SER A 36 16.68 -11.27 -3.18
N LYS A 37 15.61 -11.88 -2.67
CA LYS A 37 14.73 -12.79 -3.43
C LYS A 37 13.24 -12.55 -3.22
N LEU A 38 12.89 -11.70 -2.26
CA LEU A 38 11.53 -11.47 -1.82
C LEU A 38 11.31 -9.97 -1.67
N ALA A 39 10.06 -9.57 -1.56
CA ALA A 39 9.66 -8.20 -1.33
C ALA A 39 8.57 -8.13 -0.27
N LYS A 40 8.47 -6.93 0.32
CA LYS A 40 7.40 -6.54 1.22
C LYS A 40 6.65 -5.37 0.59
N VAL A 41 5.33 -5.41 0.58
CA VAL A 41 4.48 -4.28 0.18
C VAL A 41 3.90 -3.68 1.46
N GLU A 42 4.08 -2.37 1.66
CA GLU A 42 3.54 -1.64 2.80
C GLU A 42 2.56 -0.58 2.29
N TRP A 43 1.48 -0.36 3.05
CA TRP A 43 0.57 0.76 2.85
C TRP A 43 0.29 1.46 4.18
N ASP A 44 0.17 2.79 4.10
CA ASP A 44 -0.20 3.63 5.23
C ASP A 44 -1.03 4.83 4.76
N TYR A 45 -2.23 4.92 5.31
CA TYR A 45 -3.20 5.97 5.09
C TYR A 45 -2.88 7.27 5.87
N ILE A 46 -2.00 7.25 6.88
CA ILE A 46 -1.70 8.40 7.77
C ILE A 46 -1.21 9.66 7.05
N THR A 47 -0.82 9.52 5.79
CA THR A 47 -0.38 10.62 4.93
C THR A 47 -1.54 11.41 4.31
N LEU A 48 -2.78 10.98 4.55
CA LEU A 48 -3.99 11.62 4.05
C LEU A 48 -4.58 12.62 5.05
N PRO A 49 -5.22 13.70 4.54
CA PRO A 49 -5.96 14.65 5.36
C PRO A 49 -7.09 14.00 6.18
N SER A 50 -7.31 14.48 7.41
CA SER A 50 -8.33 13.95 8.33
C SER A 50 -9.77 14.12 7.83
N ASP A 51 -10.02 15.07 6.93
CA ASP A 51 -11.34 15.25 6.27
C ASP A 51 -11.68 14.09 5.32
N LEU A 52 -10.69 13.28 4.93
CA LEU A 52 -10.89 12.06 4.15
C LEU A 52 -11.07 10.81 5.02
N ASP A 53 -10.86 10.91 6.34
CA ASP A 53 -10.98 9.78 7.27
C ASP A 53 -12.36 9.13 7.15
N ASN A 54 -13.43 9.93 7.13
CA ASN A 54 -14.80 9.42 7.01
C ASN A 54 -15.01 8.58 5.73
N ALA A 55 -14.42 8.99 4.60
CA ALA A 55 -14.57 8.26 3.34
C ALA A 55 -13.92 6.88 3.38
N VAL A 56 -12.85 6.73 4.18
CA VAL A 56 -12.13 5.47 4.32
C VAL A 56 -12.68 4.60 5.44
N PHE A 57 -13.10 5.18 6.56
CA PHE A 57 -13.79 4.45 7.63
C PHE A 57 -15.15 3.93 7.17
N ASP A 58 -15.93 4.71 6.40
CA ASP A 58 -17.22 4.26 5.85
C ASP A 58 -17.07 3.04 4.91
N ARG A 59 -15.86 2.79 4.39
CA ARG A 59 -15.55 1.73 3.43
C ARG A 59 -14.48 0.75 3.92
N GLU A 60 -14.25 0.70 5.24
CA GLU A 60 -13.19 -0.10 5.84
C GLU A 60 -13.30 -1.59 5.44
N ASP A 61 -14.52 -2.14 5.46
CA ASP A 61 -14.79 -3.54 5.08
C ASP A 61 -14.53 -3.80 3.59
N GLU A 62 -14.89 -2.85 2.72
CA GLU A 62 -14.63 -2.91 1.27
C GLU A 62 -13.13 -2.94 1.00
N ILE A 63 -12.39 -2.04 1.66
CA ILE A 63 -10.94 -1.92 1.51
C ILE A 63 -10.26 -3.18 2.05
N SER A 64 -10.64 -3.63 3.25
CA SER A 64 -10.08 -4.84 3.88
C SER A 64 -10.30 -6.08 3.02
N SER A 65 -11.51 -6.24 2.47
CA SER A 65 -11.83 -7.37 1.57
C SER A 65 -10.99 -7.32 0.30
N ALA A 66 -10.89 -6.15 -0.34
CA ALA A 66 -10.06 -5.97 -1.53
C ALA A 66 -8.57 -6.22 -1.27
N LEU A 67 -8.03 -5.76 -0.13
CA LEU A 67 -6.66 -6.03 0.30
C LEU A 67 -6.39 -7.52 0.50
N GLN A 68 -7.34 -8.24 1.12
CA GLN A 68 -7.24 -9.69 1.26
C GLN A 68 -7.26 -10.41 -0.08
N ASP A 69 -8.06 -9.96 -1.04
CA ASP A 69 -8.11 -10.57 -2.37
C ASP A 69 -6.85 -10.28 -3.19
N ILE A 70 -6.28 -9.06 -3.07
CA ILE A 70 -4.95 -8.75 -3.61
C ILE A 70 -3.92 -9.71 -3.00
N TYR A 71 -3.93 -9.86 -1.67
CA TYR A 71 -3.05 -10.77 -0.96
C TYR A 71 -3.19 -12.21 -1.46
N LYS A 72 -4.42 -12.74 -1.57
CA LYS A 72 -4.70 -14.11 -2.05
C LYS A 72 -4.24 -14.32 -3.50
N SER A 73 -4.37 -13.29 -4.34
CA SER A 73 -4.01 -13.34 -5.77
C SER A 73 -2.50 -13.36 -6.04
N ALA A 74 -1.67 -12.97 -5.07
CA ALA A 74 -0.23 -13.15 -5.17
C ALA A 74 0.12 -14.65 -5.21
N ALA A 75 1.34 -15.03 -5.58
CA ALA A 75 1.79 -16.43 -5.48
C ALA A 75 2.79 -16.58 -4.34
N GLY A 76 2.82 -17.74 -3.68
CA GLY A 76 3.91 -18.13 -2.78
C GLY A 76 3.50 -18.80 -1.45
N PRO A 77 4.26 -19.79 -0.95
CA PRO A 77 3.88 -20.61 0.21
C PRO A 77 4.15 -19.98 1.58
N LYS A 78 4.87 -18.86 1.67
CA LYS A 78 5.30 -18.23 2.95
C LYS A 78 4.93 -16.76 3.09
N ARG A 79 4.02 -16.27 2.24
CA ARG A 79 3.50 -14.91 2.33
C ARG A 79 2.74 -14.69 3.63
N SER A 80 2.79 -13.47 4.15
CA SER A 80 1.99 -13.05 5.30
C SER A 80 1.27 -11.75 4.99
N TYR A 81 0.11 -11.59 5.62
CA TYR A 81 -0.70 -10.38 5.62
C TYR A 81 -0.85 -9.91 7.05
N TYR A 82 -0.58 -8.63 7.31
CA TYR A 82 -0.80 -8.01 8.61
C TYR A 82 -1.32 -6.60 8.42
N GLY A 83 -2.30 -6.21 9.22
CA GLY A 83 -2.81 -4.84 9.25
C GLY A 83 -4.32 -4.74 9.07
N SER A 84 -4.77 -3.50 8.94
CA SER A 84 -6.14 -3.07 8.72
C SER A 84 -6.30 -2.49 7.31
N ALA A 85 -7.50 -1.97 7.01
CA ALA A 85 -7.73 -1.20 5.78
C ALA A 85 -6.75 -0.03 5.62
N VAL A 86 -6.42 0.63 6.73
CA VAL A 86 -5.72 1.92 6.73
C VAL A 86 -4.22 1.79 6.88
N VAL A 87 -3.71 0.72 7.49
CA VAL A 87 -2.27 0.50 7.63
C VAL A 87 -1.97 -0.98 7.66
N GLY A 88 -0.95 -1.40 6.93
CA GLY A 88 -0.56 -2.80 6.91
C GLY A 88 0.56 -3.12 5.94
N TYR A 89 0.81 -4.41 5.83
CA TYR A 89 1.78 -4.94 4.90
C TYR A 89 1.46 -6.37 4.43
N MET A 90 1.99 -6.68 3.26
CA MET A 90 2.15 -8.05 2.75
C MET A 90 3.65 -8.35 2.69
N ASP A 91 4.10 -9.41 3.36
CA ASP A 91 5.52 -9.79 3.40
C ASP A 91 5.79 -11.13 2.72
N ASN A 92 7.06 -11.40 2.44
CA ASN A 92 7.57 -12.60 1.77
C ASN A 92 6.92 -12.86 0.40
N MET A 93 6.65 -11.79 -0.34
CA MET A 93 6.15 -11.88 -1.72
C MET A 93 7.31 -12.12 -2.68
N ALA A 94 7.07 -12.83 -3.79
CA ALA A 94 7.99 -12.79 -4.92
C ALA A 94 8.06 -11.35 -5.46
N ILE A 95 9.25 -10.89 -5.86
CA ILE A 95 9.46 -9.51 -6.35
C ILE A 95 8.51 -9.20 -7.51
N GLU A 96 8.37 -10.14 -8.45
CA GLU A 96 7.46 -10.07 -9.61
C GLU A 96 5.97 -9.95 -9.23
N SER A 97 5.58 -10.39 -8.03
CA SER A 97 4.20 -10.28 -7.52
C SER A 97 3.98 -9.03 -6.66
N ALA A 98 5.03 -8.43 -6.12
CA ALA A 98 4.93 -7.33 -5.17
C ALA A 98 4.56 -6.00 -5.84
N GLU A 99 5.19 -5.66 -6.97
CA GLU A 99 4.85 -4.44 -7.70
C GLU A 99 3.42 -4.45 -8.26
N PRO A 100 2.92 -5.55 -8.88
CA PRO A 100 1.52 -5.65 -9.25
C PRO A 100 0.56 -5.50 -8.06
N ALA A 101 0.91 -6.04 -6.88
CA ALA A 101 0.10 -5.87 -5.68
C ALA A 101 0.08 -4.40 -5.23
N ALA A 102 1.24 -3.73 -5.17
CA ALA A 102 1.32 -2.31 -4.84
C ALA A 102 0.50 -1.44 -5.81
N ALA A 103 0.54 -1.74 -7.11
CA ALA A 103 -0.26 -1.07 -8.12
C ALA A 103 -1.77 -1.27 -7.89
N LYS A 104 -2.22 -2.49 -7.55
CA LYS A 104 -3.63 -2.76 -7.21
C LYS A 104 -4.07 -2.02 -5.95
N ILE A 105 -3.23 -1.96 -4.93
CA ILE A 105 -3.50 -1.20 -3.68
C ILE A 105 -3.62 0.29 -3.99
N ALA A 106 -2.72 0.84 -4.80
CA ALA A 106 -2.79 2.23 -5.24
C ALA A 106 -4.10 2.53 -5.97
N GLY A 107 -4.49 1.70 -6.94
CA GLY A 107 -5.75 1.86 -7.67
C GLY A 107 -6.98 1.72 -6.77
N LEU A 108 -6.93 0.86 -5.75
CA LEU A 108 -7.98 0.74 -4.74
C LEU A 108 -8.18 2.07 -3.98
N PHE A 109 -7.12 2.63 -3.42
CA PHE A 109 -7.22 3.90 -2.70
C PHE A 109 -7.62 5.06 -3.61
N GLU A 110 -7.10 5.14 -4.84
CA GLU A 110 -7.54 6.14 -5.81
C GLU A 110 -9.04 6.06 -6.07
N ARG A 111 -9.57 4.85 -6.31
CA ARG A 111 -11.00 4.64 -6.54
C ARG A 111 -11.82 5.14 -5.36
N ILE A 112 -11.46 4.74 -4.15
CA ILE A 112 -12.16 5.13 -2.92
C ILE A 112 -12.14 6.65 -2.73
N LEU A 113 -10.98 7.28 -2.90
CA LEU A 113 -10.80 8.72 -2.70
C LEU A 113 -11.42 9.58 -3.81
N SER A 114 -11.67 8.99 -5.00
CA SER A 114 -12.26 9.69 -6.14
C SER A 114 -13.79 9.65 -6.21
N GLN A 115 -14.44 8.85 -5.38
CA GLN A 115 -15.90 8.76 -5.34
C GLN A 115 -16.45 9.75 -4.30
N PRO A 116 -16.96 10.93 -4.71
CA PRO A 116 -17.69 11.79 -3.79
C PRO A 116 -18.92 11.03 -3.28
N LYS A 117 -19.25 11.25 -2.02
CA LYS A 117 -20.47 10.73 -1.39
C LYS A 117 -21.70 11.32 -2.06
#